data_AF-A0A8D0R0S5-F1
#
_entry.id   AF-A0A8D0R0S5-F1
#
_cell.length_a   1.000
_cell.length_b   1.000
_cell.length_c   1.000
_cell.angle_alpha   90.00
_cell.angle_beta   90.00
_cell.angle_gamma   90.00
#
_symmetry.space_group_name_H-M   'P 1'
#
loop_
_entity.id
_entity.type
_entity.pdbx_description
1 polymer ?
#
loop_
_entity_poly.entity_id
_entity_poly.type
_entity_poly.pdbx_seq_one_letter_code
_entity_poly.pdbx_strand_id
1 'polypeptide(L)'
;AGARNISNQLSIGTDLSAEHPKLRPHARAQGWWDGQGAFDFAQAFSLTQQPVRMEAAKARFQAGRLLLQQKQGAITAEVMMGILRDKASGICMDSGGFRTTASMVSLLPRDPTQPCVHFLTATPDPARSVFKPFIFGVGAAQAPLVLSPTFGAQDPVQTLPRFQTRVDRRHTLYCRHQVALGLMESEQDRGQQLRQKQQDLEQEGLEAVRGLLAGEWAPRPQELGGLFQAFVEKESQAYA
;
A
#
# COMPACT_ATOMS: atom_id res chain seq x y z
N ALA A 1 16.08 6.01 -15.15
CA ALA A 1 15.08 5.95 -14.06
C ALA A 1 15.61 5.00 -12.99
N GLY A 2 15.48 5.35 -11.71
CA GLY A 2 15.95 4.52 -10.60
C GLY A 2 14.79 3.80 -9.92
N ALA A 3 15.06 2.63 -9.33
CA ALA A 3 14.13 1.91 -8.46
C ALA A 3 14.70 1.89 -7.05
N ARG A 4 13.86 2.13 -6.02
CA ARG A 4 14.28 2.13 -4.62
C ARG A 4 13.24 1.44 -3.77
N ASN A 5 13.72 0.51 -2.93
CA ASN A 5 12.91 -0.08 -1.88
C ASN A 5 13.16 0.66 -0.56
N ILE A 6 12.13 0.76 0.28
CA ILE A 6 12.24 1.25 1.66
C ILE A 6 11.54 0.27 2.60
N SER A 7 11.95 0.25 3.86
CA SER A 7 11.35 -0.56 4.92
C SER A 7 11.35 0.26 6.20
N ASN A 8 10.99 -0.34 7.34
CA ASN A 8 10.98 0.32 8.65
C ASN A 8 12.40 0.56 9.20
N GLN A 9 13.28 1.17 8.40
CA GLN A 9 14.66 1.54 8.69
C GLN A 9 15.03 2.81 7.93
N LEU A 10 15.99 3.55 8.49
CA LEU A 10 16.60 4.67 7.80
C LEU A 10 17.35 4.15 6.57
N SER A 11 17.16 4.81 5.43
CA SER A 11 17.74 4.38 4.15
C SER A 11 18.33 5.52 3.32
N ILE A 12 18.25 6.77 3.78
CA ILE A 12 18.93 7.91 3.17
C ILE A 12 20.40 7.82 3.56
N GLY A 13 21.28 7.63 2.58
CA GLY A 13 22.74 7.51 2.81
C GLY A 13 23.42 8.87 2.72
N THR A 14 24.49 8.94 1.93
CA THR A 14 25.31 10.14 1.71
C THR A 14 24.79 11.08 0.61
N ASP A 15 23.84 10.64 -0.20
CA ASP A 15 23.25 11.44 -1.28
C ASP A 15 22.04 12.24 -0.76
N LEU A 16 22.32 13.43 -0.21
CA LEU A 16 21.32 14.37 0.30
C LEU A 16 21.22 15.59 -0.62
N SER A 17 20.06 15.82 -1.22
CA SER A 17 19.78 17.02 -2.00
C SER A 17 19.29 18.20 -1.15
N ALA A 18 18.76 17.92 0.05
CA ALA A 18 18.29 18.92 1.00
C ALA A 18 18.41 18.40 2.43
N GLU A 19 18.79 19.27 3.36
CA GLU A 19 18.88 18.96 4.79
C GLU A 19 18.61 20.21 5.63
N HIS A 20 18.17 20.01 6.88
CA HIS A 20 18.02 21.12 7.82
C HIS A 20 19.42 21.66 8.20
N PRO A 21 19.66 22.99 8.26
CA PRO A 21 20.99 23.56 8.54
C PRO A 21 21.63 23.08 9.86
N LYS A 22 20.81 22.66 10.83
CA LYS A 22 21.26 22.13 12.13
C LYS A 22 21.40 20.61 12.20
N LEU A 23 21.12 19.87 11.12
CA LEU A 23 21.16 18.40 11.11
C LEU A 23 22.55 17.87 11.50
N ARG A 24 23.58 18.32 10.77
CA ARG A 24 24.97 17.90 10.99
C ARG A 24 25.56 18.44 12.30
N PRO A 25 25.40 19.74 12.66
CA PRO A 25 25.80 20.23 13.97
C PRO A 25 25.19 19.43 15.11
N HIS A 26 23.91 19.05 15.01
CA HIS A 26 23.25 18.23 16.01
C HIS A 26 23.87 16.83 16.11
N ALA A 27 24.07 16.13 14.98
CA ALA A 27 24.70 14.81 14.97
C ALA A 27 26.13 14.84 15.58
N ARG A 28 26.91 15.89 15.30
CA ARG A 28 28.24 16.09 15.91
C ARG A 28 28.16 16.32 17.42
N ALA A 29 27.26 17.20 17.86
CA ALA A 29 27.08 17.48 19.28
C ALA A 29 26.63 16.25 20.08
N GLN A 30 25.92 15.32 19.46
CA GLN A 30 25.51 14.04 20.06
C GLN A 30 26.57 12.93 19.94
N GLY A 31 27.69 13.18 19.26
CA GLY A 31 28.73 12.17 19.03
C GLY A 31 28.33 11.08 18.02
N TRP A 32 27.27 11.29 17.24
CA TRP A 32 26.78 10.35 16.24
C TRP A 32 27.55 10.42 14.91
N TRP A 33 28.21 11.54 14.67
CA TRP A 33 29.12 11.74 13.56
C TRP A 33 30.29 12.59 14.03
N ASP A 34 31.53 12.14 13.79
CA ASP A 34 32.76 12.82 14.19
C ASP A 34 33.08 14.06 13.31
N GLY A 35 32.31 14.25 12.24
CA GLY A 35 32.51 15.33 11.29
C GLY A 35 33.53 15.02 10.19
N GLN A 36 34.12 13.84 10.19
CA GLN A 36 35.05 13.37 9.19
C GLN A 36 34.32 12.52 8.14
N GLY A 37 34.85 12.53 6.91
CA GLY A 37 34.27 11.80 5.78
C GLY A 37 32.92 12.34 5.32
N ALA A 38 32.23 11.55 4.47
CA ALA A 38 30.91 11.87 3.99
C ALA A 38 29.87 11.64 5.10
N PHE A 39 28.94 12.58 5.25
CA PHE A 39 27.83 12.43 6.19
C PHE A 39 26.80 11.43 5.64
N ASP A 40 26.64 10.27 6.29
CA ASP A 40 25.60 9.29 5.97
C ASP A 40 24.47 9.37 7.01
N PHE A 41 23.27 9.77 6.57
CA PHE A 41 22.15 10.00 7.48
C PHE A 41 21.67 8.73 8.17
N ALA A 42 21.54 7.64 7.42
CA ALA A 42 21.12 6.36 7.96
C ALA A 42 22.15 5.83 8.97
N GLN A 43 23.44 5.97 8.69
CA GLN A 43 24.51 5.58 9.62
C GLN A 43 24.48 6.42 10.90
N ALA A 44 24.42 7.74 10.79
CA ALA A 44 24.48 8.65 11.93
C ALA A 44 23.26 8.53 12.85
N PHE A 45 22.06 8.34 12.30
CA PHE A 45 20.81 8.34 13.08
C PHE A 45 20.24 6.96 13.39
N SER A 46 20.90 5.88 12.96
CA SER A 46 20.49 4.52 13.34
C SER A 46 20.97 4.18 14.75
N LEU A 47 20.17 3.38 15.45
CA LEU A 47 20.59 2.81 16.73
C LEU A 47 21.77 1.86 16.53
N THR A 48 22.81 2.00 17.37
CA THR A 48 23.96 1.09 17.40
C THR A 48 23.53 -0.35 17.73
N GLN A 49 22.59 -0.51 18.67
CA GLN A 49 21.97 -1.78 19.01
C GLN A 49 20.54 -1.79 18.49
N GLN A 50 20.33 -2.54 17.42
CA GLN A 50 19.03 -2.64 16.78
C GLN A 50 18.17 -3.72 17.46
N PRO A 51 16.89 -3.45 17.76
CA PRO A 51 16.02 -4.47 18.31
C PRO A 51 15.79 -5.58 17.30
N VAL A 52 15.49 -6.80 17.76
CA VAL A 52 15.28 -8.00 16.90
C VAL A 52 14.26 -7.75 15.79
N ARG A 53 13.21 -6.98 16.06
CA ARG A 53 12.20 -6.56 15.05
C ARG A 53 12.79 -5.86 13.82
N MET A 54 13.98 -5.26 13.96
CA MET A 54 14.67 -4.59 12.87
C MET A 54 15.25 -5.60 11.86
N GLU A 55 15.55 -6.84 12.25
CA GLU A 55 16.02 -7.87 11.32
C GLU A 55 14.97 -8.20 10.25
N ALA A 56 13.70 -8.33 10.65
CA ALA A 56 12.60 -8.48 9.68
C ALA A 56 12.49 -7.26 8.75
N ALA A 57 12.78 -6.05 9.23
CA ALA A 57 12.82 -4.87 8.37
C ALA A 57 14.02 -4.89 7.40
N LYS A 58 15.19 -5.44 7.79
CA LYS A 58 16.38 -5.58 6.93
C LYS A 58 16.11 -6.60 5.83
N ALA A 59 15.53 -7.74 6.20
CA ALA A 59 15.16 -8.80 5.26
C ALA A 59 14.18 -8.26 4.19
N ARG A 60 13.11 -7.57 4.60
CA ARG A 60 12.16 -6.93 3.67
C ARG A 60 12.83 -5.88 2.78
N PHE A 61 13.74 -5.08 3.35
CA PHE A 61 14.49 -4.08 2.58
C PHE A 61 15.34 -4.74 1.49
N GLN A 62 16.10 -5.77 1.83
CA GLN A 62 16.98 -6.49 0.90
C GLN A 62 16.17 -7.25 -0.16
N ALA A 63 15.14 -7.98 0.25
CA ALA A 63 14.31 -8.74 -0.67
C ALA A 63 13.60 -7.85 -1.68
N GLY A 64 12.95 -6.77 -1.23
CA GLY A 64 12.30 -5.82 -2.14
C GLY A 64 13.31 -5.13 -3.07
N ARG A 65 14.55 -4.87 -2.61
CA ARG A 65 15.61 -4.35 -3.48
C ARG A 65 15.97 -5.35 -4.59
N LEU A 66 16.12 -6.63 -4.26
CA LEU A 66 16.43 -7.69 -5.23
C LEU A 66 15.29 -7.88 -6.23
N LEU A 67 14.04 -7.92 -5.77
CA LEU A 67 12.86 -8.03 -6.65
C LEU A 67 12.77 -6.85 -7.63
N LEU A 68 13.04 -5.62 -7.16
CA LEU A 68 13.09 -4.44 -8.04
C LEU A 68 14.25 -4.51 -9.04
N GLN A 69 15.43 -4.97 -8.63
CA GLN A 69 16.58 -5.13 -9.52
C GLN A 69 16.31 -6.15 -10.62
N GLN A 70 15.66 -7.27 -10.31
CA GLN A 70 15.26 -8.28 -11.29
C GLN A 70 14.28 -7.76 -12.35
N LYS A 71 13.56 -6.67 -12.05
CA LYS A 71 12.58 -6.03 -12.93
C LYS A 71 13.04 -4.68 -13.46
N GLN A 72 14.33 -4.37 -13.33
CA GLN A 72 14.88 -3.10 -13.77
C GLN A 72 14.60 -2.87 -15.27
N GLY A 73 14.10 -1.68 -15.60
CA GLY A 73 13.70 -1.33 -16.98
C GLY A 73 12.32 -1.84 -17.40
N ALA A 74 11.68 -2.72 -16.63
CA ALA A 74 10.36 -3.30 -16.89
C ALA A 74 9.39 -3.10 -15.71
N ILE A 75 9.59 -2.06 -14.90
CA ILE A 75 8.72 -1.77 -13.75
C ILE A 75 7.40 -1.19 -14.26
N THR A 76 6.32 -1.94 -14.04
CA THR A 76 4.94 -1.54 -14.28
C THR A 76 4.13 -1.54 -12.99
N ALA A 77 2.87 -1.11 -13.02
CA ALA A 77 2.00 -1.16 -11.85
C ALA A 77 1.81 -2.60 -11.35
N GLU A 78 1.63 -3.54 -12.28
CA GLU A 78 1.45 -4.97 -12.06
C GLU A 78 2.68 -5.59 -11.40
N VAL A 79 3.88 -5.21 -11.85
CA VAL A 79 5.13 -5.64 -11.21
C VAL A 79 5.19 -5.15 -9.76
N MET A 80 4.82 -3.90 -9.51
CA MET A 80 4.77 -3.35 -8.15
C MET A 80 3.71 -4.03 -7.28
N MET A 81 2.52 -4.29 -7.83
CA MET A 81 1.47 -5.07 -7.15
C MET A 81 2.02 -6.44 -6.77
N GLY A 82 2.66 -7.16 -7.69
CA GLY A 82 3.27 -8.46 -7.43
C GLY A 82 4.30 -8.43 -6.31
N ILE A 83 5.19 -7.43 -6.28
CA ILE A 83 6.16 -7.25 -5.18
C ILE A 83 5.43 -7.02 -3.85
N LEU A 84 4.39 -6.19 -3.84
CA LEU A 84 3.62 -5.88 -2.62
C LEU A 84 2.78 -7.07 -2.12
N ARG A 85 2.56 -8.09 -2.95
CA ARG A 85 1.92 -9.36 -2.62
C ARG A 85 2.91 -10.40 -2.08
N ASP A 86 4.22 -10.14 -2.10
CA ASP A 86 5.21 -11.14 -1.75
C ASP A 86 5.23 -11.46 -0.24
N LYS A 87 4.62 -12.59 0.12
CA LYS A 87 4.59 -13.10 1.49
C LYS A 87 5.92 -13.72 1.92
N ALA A 88 6.63 -14.36 0.98
CA ALA A 88 7.85 -15.11 1.28
C ALA A 88 8.96 -14.23 1.87
N SER A 89 9.11 -12.99 1.39
CA SER A 89 10.02 -12.01 1.95
C SER A 89 9.48 -11.23 3.16
N GLY A 90 8.21 -11.43 3.50
CA GLY A 90 7.49 -10.67 4.52
C GLY A 90 7.05 -9.26 4.10
N ILE A 91 7.17 -8.88 2.82
CA ILE A 91 6.64 -7.60 2.32
C ILE A 91 5.12 -7.55 2.52
N CYS A 92 4.43 -8.60 2.07
CA CYS A 92 3.03 -8.84 2.43
C CYS A 92 2.98 -9.63 3.74
N MET A 93 2.79 -8.93 4.85
CA MET A 93 2.81 -9.52 6.19
C MET A 93 1.47 -10.20 6.49
N ASP A 94 1.51 -11.46 6.91
CA ASP A 94 0.35 -12.23 7.38
C ASP A 94 0.66 -13.11 8.62
N SER A 95 1.79 -12.88 9.27
CA SER A 95 2.31 -13.67 10.39
C SER A 95 2.61 -12.81 11.63
N GLY A 96 2.87 -13.46 12.76
CA GLY A 96 3.28 -12.79 14.00
C GLY A 96 2.21 -11.91 14.65
N GLY A 97 0.93 -12.15 14.37
CA GLY A 97 -0.19 -11.34 14.87
C GLY A 97 -0.38 -10.02 14.10
N PHE A 98 0.38 -9.79 13.04
CA PHE A 98 0.25 -8.63 12.17
C PHE A 98 -0.21 -9.07 10.79
N ARG A 99 -1.00 -8.19 10.16
CA ARG A 99 -1.44 -8.35 8.79
C ARG A 99 -1.28 -7.02 8.08
N THR A 100 -0.72 -7.02 6.87
CA THR A 100 -0.72 -5.83 6.02
C THR A 100 -2.18 -5.42 5.81
N THR A 101 -2.54 -4.22 6.29
CA THR A 101 -3.94 -3.79 6.38
C THR A 101 -4.51 -3.24 5.09
N ALA A 102 -3.65 -2.75 4.21
CA ALA A 102 -3.96 -2.29 2.86
C ALA A 102 -2.67 -2.14 2.04
N SER A 103 -2.81 -1.95 0.74
CA SER A 103 -1.70 -1.58 -0.16
C SER A 103 -2.13 -0.58 -1.22
N MET A 104 -1.15 0.12 -1.78
CA MET A 104 -1.33 1.13 -2.82
C MET A 104 -0.21 1.09 -3.85
N VAL A 105 -0.56 1.20 -5.13
CA VAL A 105 0.37 1.43 -6.25
C VAL A 105 -0.06 2.68 -6.98
N SER A 106 0.87 3.63 -7.19
CA SER A 106 0.55 4.91 -7.85
C SER A 106 1.31 5.07 -9.16
N LEU A 107 0.58 5.47 -10.19
CA LEU A 107 1.09 5.88 -11.49
C LEU A 107 1.02 7.39 -11.56
N LEU A 108 2.19 8.01 -11.76
CA LEU A 108 2.34 9.46 -11.86
C LEU A 108 2.87 9.78 -13.27
N PRO A 109 1.98 10.08 -14.24
CA PRO A 109 2.41 10.46 -15.57
C PRO A 109 3.31 11.70 -15.56
N ARG A 110 4.24 11.78 -16.52
CA ARG A 110 5.05 12.99 -16.73
C ARG A 110 4.27 14.09 -17.43
N ASP A 111 3.32 13.70 -18.27
CA ASP A 111 2.41 14.62 -18.91
C ASP A 111 1.41 15.14 -17.86
N PRO A 112 1.42 16.45 -17.52
CA PRO A 112 0.54 17.01 -16.51
C PRO A 112 -0.94 17.03 -16.93
N THR A 113 -1.24 16.75 -18.20
CA THR A 113 -2.62 16.62 -18.70
C THR A 113 -3.22 15.25 -18.41
N GLN A 114 -2.39 14.24 -18.12
CA GLN A 114 -2.85 12.91 -17.74
C GLN A 114 -3.12 12.83 -16.22
N PRO A 115 -4.17 12.12 -15.80
CA PRO A 115 -4.48 11.98 -14.39
C PRO A 115 -3.45 11.08 -13.67
N CYS A 116 -3.15 11.41 -12.42
CA CYS A 116 -2.50 10.46 -11.52
C CYS A 116 -3.50 9.38 -11.13
N VAL A 117 -3.06 8.12 -11.18
CA VAL A 117 -3.89 6.96 -10.88
C VAL A 117 -3.33 6.20 -9.69
N HIS A 118 -4.17 5.90 -8.71
CA HIS A 118 -3.81 5.20 -7.49
C HIS A 118 -4.63 3.92 -7.38
N PHE A 119 -3.97 2.78 -7.49
CA PHE A 119 -4.58 1.51 -7.21
C PHE A 119 -4.59 1.26 -5.71
N LEU A 120 -5.76 1.01 -5.13
CA LEU A 120 -5.96 0.80 -3.69
C LEU A 120 -6.58 -0.57 -3.42
N THR A 121 -6.09 -1.31 -2.42
CA THR A 121 -6.72 -2.59 -2.05
C THR A 121 -7.99 -2.40 -1.22
N ALA A 122 -8.05 -1.44 -0.31
CA ALA A 122 -9.19 -1.24 0.62
C ALA A 122 -9.64 -2.51 1.40
N THR A 123 -8.80 -3.53 1.42
CA THR A 123 -8.92 -4.80 2.14
C THR A 123 -7.50 -5.23 2.56
N PRO A 124 -7.38 -5.99 3.68
CA PRO A 124 -6.09 -6.45 4.17
C PRO A 124 -5.58 -7.67 3.39
N ASP A 125 -4.31 -8.03 3.62
CA ASP A 125 -3.61 -9.10 2.90
C ASP A 125 -3.59 -8.81 1.38
N PRO A 126 -2.69 -7.92 0.91
CA PRO A 126 -2.57 -7.58 -0.49
C PRO A 126 -2.45 -8.79 -1.40
N ALA A 127 -1.80 -9.88 -0.97
CA ALA A 127 -1.69 -11.12 -1.74
C ALA A 127 -3.04 -11.73 -2.12
N ARG A 128 -4.09 -11.46 -1.35
CA ARG A 128 -5.45 -11.97 -1.55
C ARG A 128 -6.48 -10.87 -1.82
N SER A 129 -6.04 -9.63 -1.98
CA SER A 129 -6.89 -8.47 -2.26
C SER A 129 -6.91 -8.12 -3.74
N VAL A 130 -7.86 -7.27 -4.14
CA VAL A 130 -7.95 -6.67 -5.48
C VAL A 130 -7.47 -5.21 -5.44
N PHE A 131 -6.52 -4.83 -6.28
CA PHE A 131 -6.11 -3.46 -6.49
C PHE A 131 -7.12 -2.74 -7.40
N LYS A 132 -7.79 -1.73 -6.87
CA LYS A 132 -8.87 -1.00 -7.56
C LYS A 132 -8.42 0.41 -7.91
N PRO A 133 -8.64 0.88 -9.15
CA PRO A 133 -8.18 2.20 -9.57
C PRO A 133 -8.98 3.32 -8.89
N PHE A 134 -8.26 4.32 -8.40
CA PHE A 134 -8.78 5.55 -7.79
C PHE A 134 -8.06 6.76 -8.38
N ILE A 135 -8.80 7.81 -8.70
CA ILE A 135 -8.26 9.04 -9.29
C ILE A 135 -8.72 10.21 -8.44
N PHE A 136 -7.76 11.03 -7.97
CA PHE A 136 -8.09 12.30 -7.32
C PHE A 136 -8.54 13.31 -8.38
N GLY A 137 -9.67 13.97 -8.16
CA GLY A 137 -10.15 14.99 -9.07
C GLY A 137 -11.59 15.42 -8.79
N VAL A 138 -12.12 16.26 -9.68
CA VAL A 138 -13.53 16.68 -9.63
C VAL A 138 -14.42 15.44 -9.75
N GLY A 139 -15.32 15.26 -8.79
CA GLY A 139 -16.23 14.12 -8.75
C GLY A 139 -15.72 12.91 -7.98
N ALA A 140 -14.50 12.94 -7.41
CA ALA A 140 -14.00 11.86 -6.55
C ALA A 140 -15.02 11.54 -5.44
N ALA A 141 -15.57 10.33 -5.50
CA ALA A 141 -16.63 9.88 -4.61
C ALA A 141 -16.07 8.98 -3.50
N GLN A 142 -16.67 9.10 -2.31
CA GLN A 142 -16.45 8.11 -1.26
C GLN A 142 -17.19 6.83 -1.64
N ALA A 143 -16.55 5.68 -1.48
CA ALA A 143 -17.20 4.38 -1.64
C ALA A 143 -17.79 3.93 -0.29
N PRO A 144 -19.13 3.90 -0.10
CA PRO A 144 -19.71 3.64 1.23
C PRO A 144 -19.32 2.29 1.83
N LEU A 145 -19.10 1.27 0.98
CA LEU A 145 -18.74 -0.09 1.39
C LEU A 145 -17.32 -0.21 1.99
N VAL A 146 -16.48 0.83 1.86
CA VAL A 146 -15.14 0.88 2.46
C VAL A 146 -15.02 1.90 3.59
N LEU A 147 -16.13 2.51 4.01
CA LEU A 147 -16.16 3.38 5.17
C LEU A 147 -16.33 2.56 6.44
N SER A 148 -15.41 2.71 7.38
CA SER A 148 -15.57 2.16 8.72
C SER A 148 -16.79 2.78 9.42
N PRO A 149 -17.51 2.00 10.25
CA PRO A 149 -18.60 2.55 11.06
C PRO A 149 -18.08 3.66 11.98
N THR A 150 -18.92 4.66 12.21
CA THR A 150 -18.69 5.73 13.19
C THR A 150 -19.46 5.44 14.48
N PHE A 151 -18.81 5.70 15.62
CA PHE A 151 -19.39 5.51 16.95
C PHE A 151 -19.67 6.84 17.66
N GLY A 152 -19.44 7.97 16.97
CA GLY A 152 -19.67 9.30 17.49
C GLY A 152 -18.98 9.54 18.84
N ALA A 153 -19.72 10.13 19.79
CA ALA A 153 -19.22 10.39 21.14
C ALA A 153 -18.94 9.11 21.96
N GLN A 154 -19.48 7.96 21.55
CA GLN A 154 -19.25 6.66 22.20
C GLN A 154 -18.02 5.94 21.63
N ASP A 155 -17.33 6.52 20.64
CA ASP A 155 -16.09 5.91 20.13
C ASP A 155 -15.06 5.81 21.25
N PRO A 156 -14.46 4.62 21.48
CA PRO A 156 -13.42 4.45 22.50
C PRO A 156 -12.21 5.41 22.36
N VAL A 157 -11.98 6.00 21.17
CA VAL A 157 -10.94 7.01 20.98
C VAL A 157 -11.31 8.38 21.57
N GLN A 158 -12.61 8.67 21.68
CA GLN A 158 -13.17 9.93 22.16
C GLN A 158 -13.46 9.89 23.66
N THR A 159 -13.62 8.71 24.26
CA THR A 159 -13.85 8.57 25.70
C THR A 159 -12.54 8.66 26.50
N LEU A 160 -12.61 9.19 27.73
CA LEU A 160 -11.49 9.24 28.66
C LEU A 160 -11.78 8.40 29.91
N PRO A 161 -10.88 7.49 30.32
CA PRO A 161 -9.65 7.09 29.63
C PRO A 161 -9.94 6.41 28.26
N ARG A 162 -9.02 6.56 27.29
CA ARG A 162 -9.22 6.03 25.92
C ARG A 162 -9.17 4.50 25.90
N PHE A 163 -9.85 3.92 24.91
CA PHE A 163 -9.81 2.50 24.55
C PHE A 163 -10.22 1.52 25.66
N GLN A 164 -11.10 1.94 26.58
CA GLN A 164 -11.65 1.05 27.62
C GLN A 164 -12.55 -0.06 27.04
N THR A 165 -13.16 0.18 25.89
CA THR A 165 -13.94 -0.79 25.14
C THR A 165 -13.40 -0.97 23.74
N ARG A 166 -13.69 -2.12 23.13
CA ARG A 166 -13.37 -2.40 21.73
C ARG A 166 -14.65 -2.34 20.90
N VAL A 167 -14.54 -1.74 19.73
CA VAL A 167 -15.61 -1.68 18.74
C VAL A 167 -15.10 -2.27 17.42
N ASP A 168 -15.99 -2.90 16.68
CA ASP A 168 -15.67 -3.47 15.37
C ASP A 168 -15.65 -2.36 14.32
N ARG A 169 -14.45 -2.05 13.80
CA ARG A 169 -14.25 -1.00 12.78
C ARG A 169 -14.20 -1.54 11.36
N ARG A 170 -14.48 -2.83 11.16
CA ARG A 170 -14.50 -3.44 9.83
C ARG A 170 -15.65 -2.85 9.02
N HIS A 171 -15.35 -2.35 7.83
CA HIS A 171 -16.35 -1.91 6.86
C HIS A 171 -16.94 -3.11 6.11
N THR A 172 -18.04 -2.89 5.39
CA THR A 172 -18.80 -3.97 4.71
C THR A 172 -17.94 -4.81 3.77
N LEU A 173 -17.12 -4.17 2.92
CA LEU A 173 -16.25 -4.89 2.00
C LEU A 173 -15.23 -5.77 2.74
N TYR A 174 -14.66 -5.31 3.86
CA TYR A 174 -13.73 -6.11 4.65
C TYR A 174 -14.45 -7.34 5.24
N CYS A 175 -15.64 -7.18 5.83
CA CYS A 175 -16.39 -8.33 6.34
C CYS A 175 -16.66 -9.38 5.24
N ARG A 176 -17.09 -8.95 4.05
CA ARG A 176 -17.30 -9.86 2.90
C ARG A 176 -16.01 -10.51 2.42
N HIS A 177 -14.93 -9.74 2.35
CA HIS A 177 -13.62 -10.24 1.98
C HIS A 177 -13.15 -11.35 2.95
N GLN A 178 -13.34 -11.20 4.26
CA GLN A 178 -13.00 -12.25 5.23
C GLN A 178 -13.78 -13.55 4.99
N VAL A 179 -15.08 -13.45 4.71
CA VAL A 179 -15.91 -14.62 4.38
C VAL A 179 -15.41 -15.28 3.09
N ALA A 180 -15.13 -14.48 2.05
CA ALA A 180 -14.61 -14.98 0.78
C ALA A 180 -13.27 -15.70 0.95
N LEU A 181 -12.35 -15.17 1.78
CA LEU A 181 -11.08 -15.84 2.08
C LEU A 181 -11.29 -17.19 2.80
N GLY A 182 -12.24 -17.26 3.73
CA GLY A 182 -12.59 -18.53 4.38
C GLY A 182 -13.06 -19.57 3.37
N LEU A 183 -13.96 -19.20 2.47
CA LEU A 183 -14.43 -20.07 1.38
C LEU A 183 -13.28 -20.49 0.44
N MET A 184 -12.35 -19.59 0.15
CA MET A 184 -11.17 -19.88 -0.68
C MET A 184 -10.24 -20.93 -0.08
N GLU A 185 -10.24 -21.09 1.24
CA GLU A 185 -9.44 -22.06 1.98
C GLU A 185 -10.18 -23.38 2.19
N SER A 186 -11.50 -23.33 2.39
CA SER A 186 -12.30 -24.51 2.74
C SER A 186 -12.95 -25.22 1.55
N GLU A 187 -13.22 -24.52 0.45
CA GLU A 187 -13.95 -25.04 -0.72
C GLU A 187 -13.12 -24.89 -2.00
N GLN A 188 -12.70 -26.01 -2.59
CA GLN A 188 -11.77 -25.99 -3.73
C GLN A 188 -12.35 -25.27 -4.97
N ASP A 189 -13.54 -25.67 -5.40
CA ASP A 189 -14.17 -25.14 -6.63
C ASP A 189 -14.64 -23.69 -6.45
N ARG A 190 -15.42 -23.42 -5.40
CA ARG A 190 -15.91 -22.07 -5.10
C ARG A 190 -14.76 -21.12 -4.80
N GLY A 191 -13.73 -21.61 -4.11
CA GLY A 191 -12.51 -20.86 -3.86
C GLY A 191 -11.75 -20.51 -5.12
N GLN A 192 -11.65 -21.43 -6.09
CA GLN A 192 -11.04 -21.14 -7.38
C GLN A 192 -11.85 -20.11 -8.17
N GLN A 193 -13.18 -20.22 -8.18
CA GLN A 193 -14.06 -19.24 -8.83
C GLN A 193 -13.90 -17.84 -8.23
N LEU A 194 -13.84 -17.73 -6.90
CA LEU A 194 -13.64 -16.43 -6.24
C LEU A 194 -12.26 -15.83 -6.57
N ARG A 195 -11.20 -16.64 -6.59
CA ARG A 195 -9.86 -16.19 -7.01
C ARG A 195 -9.86 -15.69 -8.45
N GLN A 196 -10.53 -16.40 -9.35
CA GLN A 196 -10.66 -15.99 -10.74
C GLN A 196 -11.39 -14.65 -10.85
N LYS A 197 -12.53 -14.48 -10.16
CA LYS A 197 -13.27 -13.20 -10.13
C LYS A 197 -12.41 -12.03 -9.61
N GLN A 198 -11.55 -12.27 -8.61
CA GLN A 198 -10.62 -11.25 -8.12
C GLN A 198 -9.58 -10.87 -9.18
N GLN A 199 -9.02 -11.85 -9.89
CA GLN A 199 -8.03 -11.63 -10.95
C GLN A 199 -8.65 -10.90 -12.14
N ASP A 200 -9.84 -11.31 -12.57
CA ASP A 200 -10.57 -10.67 -13.67
C ASP A 200 -10.89 -9.20 -13.33
N LEU A 201 -11.33 -8.93 -12.10
CA LEU A 201 -11.62 -7.57 -11.64
C LEU A 201 -10.36 -6.70 -11.57
N GLU A 202 -9.23 -7.23 -11.10
CA GLU A 202 -7.96 -6.50 -11.10
C GLU A 202 -7.50 -6.19 -12.54
N GLN A 203 -7.63 -7.17 -13.43
CA GLN A 203 -7.26 -7.05 -14.84
C GLN A 203 -8.12 -6.00 -15.55
N GLU A 204 -9.43 -5.98 -15.30
CA GLU A 204 -10.34 -4.94 -15.80
C GLU A 204 -9.87 -3.54 -15.38
N GLY A 205 -9.43 -3.38 -14.12
CA GLY A 205 -8.93 -2.12 -13.59
C GLY A 205 -7.63 -1.68 -14.24
N LEU A 206 -6.72 -2.62 -14.49
CA LEU A 206 -5.46 -2.36 -15.18
C LEU A 206 -5.69 -1.95 -16.64
N GLU A 207 -6.59 -2.64 -17.35
CA GLU A 207 -6.95 -2.32 -18.74
C GLU A 207 -7.63 -0.96 -18.87
N ALA A 208 -8.58 -0.65 -17.99
CA ALA A 208 -9.23 0.66 -17.95
C ALA A 208 -8.20 1.79 -17.77
N VAL A 209 -7.22 1.61 -16.88
CA VAL A 209 -6.16 2.59 -16.65
C VAL A 209 -5.19 2.69 -17.82
N ARG A 210 -4.83 1.57 -18.46
CA ARG A 210 -4.01 1.60 -19.69
C ARG A 210 -4.70 2.36 -20.82
N GLY A 211 -5.98 2.10 -21.07
CA GLY A 211 -6.77 2.82 -22.07
C GLY A 211 -6.91 4.32 -21.76
N LEU A 212 -7.08 4.66 -20.47
CA LEU A 212 -7.10 6.06 -20.01
C LEU A 212 -5.78 6.78 -20.31
N LEU A 213 -4.64 6.16 -19.96
CA LEU A 213 -3.31 6.76 -20.14
C LEU A 213 -2.84 6.76 -21.60
N ALA A 214 -3.36 5.85 -22.43
CA ALA A 214 -3.14 5.82 -23.87
C ALA A 214 -4.00 6.86 -24.64
N GLY A 215 -4.96 7.50 -23.96
CA GLY A 215 -5.91 8.42 -24.60
C GLY A 215 -7.01 7.73 -25.41
N GLU A 216 -7.13 6.41 -25.29
CA GLU A 216 -8.15 5.59 -25.96
C GLU A 216 -9.51 5.73 -25.25
N TRP A 217 -9.49 6.06 -23.95
CA TRP A 217 -10.68 6.30 -23.14
C TRP A 217 -10.58 7.66 -22.45
N ALA A 218 -11.51 8.56 -22.79
CA ALA A 218 -11.59 9.92 -22.23
C ALA A 218 -12.94 10.15 -21.53
N PRO A 219 -13.18 9.52 -20.37
CA PRO A 219 -14.42 9.66 -19.61
C PRO A 219 -14.57 11.05 -18.98
N ARG A 220 -15.81 11.39 -18.62
CA ARG A 220 -16.10 12.64 -17.90
C ARG A 220 -15.52 12.60 -16.49
N PRO A 221 -15.19 13.76 -15.87
CA PRO A 221 -14.64 13.78 -14.51
C PRO A 221 -15.48 13.02 -13.47
N GLN A 222 -16.82 13.07 -13.57
CA GLN A 222 -17.72 12.36 -12.66
C GLN A 222 -17.59 10.83 -12.78
N GLU A 223 -17.35 10.31 -13.99
CA GLU A 223 -17.15 8.88 -14.24
C GLU A 223 -15.81 8.41 -13.66
N LEU A 224 -14.76 9.22 -13.82
CA LEU A 224 -13.46 8.97 -13.17
C LEU A 224 -13.57 8.98 -11.65
N GLY A 225 -14.33 9.93 -11.11
CA GLY A 225 -14.52 10.07 -9.68
C GLY A 225 -15.31 8.92 -9.02
N GLY A 226 -16.18 8.26 -9.78
CA GLY A 226 -16.93 7.08 -9.35
C GLY A 226 -16.22 5.74 -9.60
N LEU A 227 -15.07 5.74 -10.30
CA LEU A 227 -14.40 4.51 -10.75
C LEU A 227 -14.09 3.56 -9.58
N PHE A 228 -13.47 4.08 -8.53
CA PHE A 228 -13.12 3.28 -7.36
C PHE A 228 -14.35 2.67 -6.67
N GLN A 229 -15.43 3.44 -6.54
CA GLN A 229 -16.69 2.96 -5.98
C GLN A 229 -17.28 1.82 -6.83
N ALA A 230 -17.29 1.96 -8.15
CA ALA A 230 -17.78 0.91 -9.05
C ALA A 230 -17.01 -0.41 -8.87
N PHE A 231 -15.68 -0.33 -8.75
CA PHE A 231 -14.85 -1.51 -8.51
C PHE A 231 -15.07 -2.12 -7.12
N VAL A 232 -15.25 -1.30 -6.09
CA VAL A 232 -15.62 -1.74 -4.74
C VAL A 232 -16.96 -2.47 -4.74
N GLU A 233 -17.95 -1.96 -5.47
CA GLU A 233 -19.27 -2.57 -5.58
C GLU A 233 -19.20 -3.91 -6.33
N LYS A 234 -18.47 -3.98 -7.45
CA LYS A 234 -18.22 -5.22 -8.18
C LYS A 234 -17.54 -6.28 -7.32
N GLU A 235 -16.49 -5.92 -6.58
CA GLU A 235 -15.81 -6.84 -5.66
C GLU A 235 -16.78 -7.34 -4.57
N SER A 236 -17.55 -6.42 -3.98
CA SER A 236 -18.53 -6.73 -2.95
C SER A 236 -19.62 -7.68 -3.45
N GLN A 237 -20.06 -7.53 -4.71
CA GLN A 237 -21.01 -8.44 -5.37
C GLN A 237 -20.38 -9.80 -5.69
N ALA A 238 -19.11 -9.84 -6.08
CA ALA A 238 -18.39 -11.09 -6.34
C ALA A 238 -18.27 -11.98 -5.10
N TYR A 239 -18.28 -11.38 -3.90
CA TYR A 239 -18.24 -12.08 -2.60
C TYR A 239 -19.62 -12.43 -2.02
N ALA A 240 -20.70 -11.90 -2.58
CA ALA A 240 -22.07 -12.24 -2.15
C ALA A 240 -22.48 -13.62 -2.67
#